data_AF-A0A382ZVF4-F1
#
_entry.id   AF-A0A382ZVF4-F1
#
_cell.length_a   1.000
_cell.length_b   1.000
_cell.length_c   1.000
_cell.angle_alpha   90.00
_cell.angle_beta   90.00
_cell.angle_gamma   90.00
#
_symmetry.space_group_name_H-M   'P 1'
#
loop_
_entity.id
_entity.type
_entity.pdbx_description
1 polymer ?
#
loop_
_entity_poly.entity_id
_entity_poly.type
_entity_poly.pdbx_seq_one_letter_code
_entity_poly.pdbx_strand_id
1 'polypeptide(L)'
;MNFIGNLFIDSIYYGSLFFFFSVIFSYVDALGDFSKDAVIIFLIITYLTDSVFLFFFGNNTFQVNRMVVRGDLDMLLLKPVNSLFFISFRYVATYALISIFILSALLLRMTFLYSADIGLMNYIIFLISFLLGILILYYVEFIIA
;
A
#
# COMPACT_ATOMS: atom_id res chain seq x y z
N MET A 1 -16.13 6.06 9.90
CA MET A 1 -16.50 5.32 8.68
C MET A 1 -16.61 3.84 9.02
N ASN A 2 -17.56 3.11 8.43
CA ASN A 2 -17.73 1.68 8.67
C ASN A 2 -16.76 0.85 7.82
N PHE A 3 -16.35 -0.31 8.34
CA PHE A 3 -15.48 -1.28 7.67
C PHE A 3 -15.90 -1.57 6.21
N ILE A 4 -17.18 -1.88 6.00
CA ILE A 4 -17.75 -2.19 4.68
C ILE A 4 -17.67 -0.98 3.74
N GLY A 5 -17.88 0.23 4.29
CA GLY A 5 -17.81 1.47 3.51
C GLY A 5 -16.41 1.72 2.96
N ASN A 6 -15.38 1.54 3.78
CA ASN A 6 -13.99 1.71 3.33
C ASN A 6 -13.62 0.68 2.25
N LEU A 7 -13.99 -0.58 2.43
CA LEU A 7 -13.73 -1.63 1.44
C LEU A 7 -14.43 -1.34 0.09
N PHE A 8 -15.64 -0.78 0.14
CA PHE A 8 -16.35 -0.37 -1.06
C PHE A 8 -15.66 0.81 -1.78
N ILE A 9 -15.15 1.79 -1.02
CA ILE A 9 -14.38 2.91 -1.55
C ILE A 9 -13.10 2.40 -2.23
N ASP A 10 -12.34 1.53 -1.56
CA ASP A 10 -11.14 0.90 -2.12
C ASP A 10 -11.46 0.20 -3.45
N SER A 11 -12.55 -0.57 -3.49
CA SER A 11 -12.98 -1.30 -4.68
C SER A 11 -13.32 -0.37 -5.85
N ILE A 12 -14.02 0.73 -5.59
CA ILE A 12 -14.32 1.75 -6.61
C ILE A 12 -13.04 2.42 -7.09
N TYR A 13 -12.15 2.79 -6.18
CA TYR A 13 -10.91 3.48 -6.52
C TYR A 13 -10.02 2.62 -7.42
N TYR A 14 -9.78 1.36 -7.03
CA TYR A 14 -9.00 0.41 -7.82
C TYR A 14 -9.68 0.08 -9.15
N GLY A 15 -11.01 -0.11 -9.14
CA GLY A 15 -11.78 -0.37 -10.35
C GLY A 15 -11.74 0.79 -11.33
N SER A 16 -11.83 2.03 -10.85
CA SER A 16 -11.80 3.24 -11.67
C SER A 16 -10.46 3.40 -12.38
N LEU A 17 -9.35 3.25 -11.66
CA LEU A 17 -8.02 3.35 -12.28
C LEU A 17 -7.74 2.18 -13.22
N PHE A 18 -8.16 0.96 -12.87
CA PHE A 18 -8.06 -0.18 -13.78
C PHE A 18 -8.83 0.09 -15.09
N PHE A 19 -10.05 0.61 -14.99
CA PHE A 19 -10.85 0.99 -16.16
C PHE A 19 -10.15 2.09 -16.97
N PHE A 20 -9.59 3.10 -16.30
CA PHE A 20 -8.84 4.18 -16.96
C PHE A 20 -7.68 3.64 -17.81
N PHE A 21 -6.83 2.78 -17.25
CA PHE A 21 -5.76 2.16 -18.03
C PHE A 21 -6.28 1.21 -19.11
N SER A 22 -7.38 0.51 -18.85
CA SER A 22 -8.03 -0.33 -19.89
C SER A 22 -8.52 0.50 -21.08
N VAL A 23 -9.02 1.71 -20.86
CA VAL A 23 -9.42 2.63 -21.94
C VAL A 23 -8.19 3.08 -22.72
N ILE A 24 -7.08 3.43 -22.05
CA ILE A 24 -5.83 3.81 -22.72
C ILE A 24 -5.33 2.70 -23.64
N PHE A 25 -5.27 1.47 -23.13
CA PHE A 25 -4.84 0.28 -23.91
C PHE A 25 -5.84 -0.13 -25.00
N SER A 26 -7.02 0.48 -25.06
CA SER A 26 -7.92 0.31 -26.21
C SER A 26 -7.49 1.14 -27.42
N TYR A 27 -6.66 2.16 -27.22
CA TYR A 27 -6.17 3.05 -28.28
C TYR A 27 -4.68 2.86 -28.57
N VAL A 28 -3.96 2.14 -27.70
CA VAL A 28 -2.51 1.96 -27.77
C VAL A 28 -2.16 0.53 -27.41
N ASP A 29 -1.32 -0.13 -28.21
CA ASP A 29 -0.91 -1.52 -27.98
C ASP A 29 0.11 -1.67 -26.84
N ALA A 30 0.99 -0.67 -26.66
CA ALA A 30 2.02 -0.65 -25.61
C ALA A 30 2.38 0.78 -25.17
N LEU A 31 2.69 0.96 -23.89
CA LEU A 31 3.20 2.21 -23.36
C LEU A 31 4.74 2.13 -23.31
N GLY A 32 5.39 2.52 -24.41
CA GLY A 32 6.84 2.30 -24.58
C GLY A 32 7.14 0.81 -24.67
N ASP A 33 8.03 0.31 -23.80
CA ASP A 33 8.35 -1.12 -23.69
C ASP A 33 7.37 -1.90 -22.78
N PHE A 34 6.41 -1.22 -22.15
CA PHE A 34 5.47 -1.87 -21.25
C PHE A 34 4.23 -2.36 -21.99
N SER A 35 4.04 -3.68 -21.99
CA SER A 35 2.80 -4.31 -22.43
C SER A 35 1.66 -4.02 -21.44
N LYS A 36 0.42 -4.25 -21.89
CA LYS A 36 -0.78 -4.14 -21.06
C LYS A 36 -0.66 -4.90 -19.74
N ASP A 37 -0.16 -6.13 -19.80
CA ASP A 37 -0.04 -7.00 -18.62
C ASP A 37 1.01 -6.46 -17.63
N ALA A 38 2.13 -5.93 -18.13
CA ALA A 38 3.16 -5.32 -17.29
C ALA A 38 2.63 -4.08 -16.53
N VAL A 39 1.83 -3.24 -17.19
CA VAL A 39 1.21 -2.08 -16.54
C VAL A 39 0.16 -2.49 -15.52
N ILE A 40 -0.63 -3.52 -15.81
CA ILE A 40 -1.60 -4.06 -14.83
C ILE A 40 -0.88 -4.58 -13.58
N ILE A 41 0.22 -5.33 -13.74
CA ILE A 41 1.06 -5.77 -12.62
C ILE A 41 1.59 -4.57 -11.81
N PHE A 42 2.07 -3.53 -12.49
CA PHE A 42 2.53 -2.31 -11.84
C PHE A 42 1.44 -1.61 -11.01
N LEU A 43 0.22 -1.52 -11.54
CA LEU A 43 -0.92 -0.94 -10.82
C LEU A 43 -1.27 -1.74 -9.57
N ILE A 44 -1.28 -3.08 -9.68
CA ILE A 44 -1.54 -3.95 -8.54
C ILE A 44 -0.49 -3.75 -7.45
N ILE A 45 0.80 -3.65 -7.83
CA ILE A 45 1.89 -3.38 -6.88
C ILE A 45 1.66 -2.02 -6.19
N THR A 46 1.27 -0.99 -6.95
CA THR A 46 1.01 0.35 -6.41
C THR A 46 -0.14 0.34 -5.39
N TYR A 47 -1.25 -0.33 -5.69
CA TYR A 47 -2.36 -0.48 -4.73
C TYR A 47 -2.01 -1.36 -3.54
N LEU A 48 -1.17 -2.37 -3.75
CA LEU A 48 -0.68 -3.21 -2.67
C LEU A 48 0.19 -2.41 -1.72
N THR A 49 1.09 -1.57 -2.25
CA THR A 49 1.91 -0.65 -1.44
C THR A 49 1.02 0.27 -0.62
N ASP A 50 0.03 0.91 -1.23
CA ASP A 50 -0.92 1.80 -0.54
C ASP A 50 -1.72 1.07 0.55
N SER A 51 -2.27 -0.11 0.23
CA SER A 51 -3.04 -0.92 1.19
C SER A 51 -2.19 -1.38 2.38
N VAL A 52 -0.96 -1.82 2.14
CA VAL A 52 -0.02 -2.23 3.21
C VAL A 52 0.36 -1.04 4.06
N PHE A 53 0.62 0.11 3.45
CA PHE A 53 0.92 1.33 4.16
C PHE A 53 -0.25 1.79 5.05
N LEU A 54 -1.46 1.80 4.50
CA LEU A 54 -2.69 2.15 5.20
C LEU A 54 -2.98 1.20 6.37
N PHE A 55 -2.73 -0.11 6.18
CA PHE A 55 -2.91 -1.13 7.20
C PHE A 55 -2.06 -0.88 8.44
N PHE A 56 -0.75 -0.63 8.25
CA PHE A 56 0.19 -0.43 9.36
C PHE A 56 0.20 1.00 9.91
N PHE A 57 0.26 2.00 9.04
CA PHE A 57 0.64 3.37 9.41
C PHE A 57 -0.47 4.40 9.18
N GLY A 58 -1.37 4.15 8.24
CA GLY A 58 -2.27 5.18 7.73
C GLY A 58 -3.17 5.83 8.78
N ASN A 59 -3.55 5.14 9.86
CA ASN A 59 -4.33 5.77 10.92
C ASN A 59 -3.47 6.34 12.07
N ASN A 60 -2.18 6.01 12.10
CA ASN A 60 -1.23 6.38 13.15
C ASN A 60 -0.55 7.70 12.83
N THR A 61 -0.03 7.87 11.61
CA THR A 61 0.75 9.04 11.22
C THR A 61 -0.06 10.34 11.36
N PHE A 62 -1.31 10.35 10.90
CA PHE A 62 -2.22 11.49 11.07
C PHE A 62 -2.65 11.78 12.53
N GLN A 63 -2.46 10.83 13.44
CA GLN A 63 -2.76 11.04 14.87
C GLN A 63 -1.57 11.68 15.60
N VAL A 64 -0.33 11.51 15.09
CA VAL A 64 0.88 12.10 15.69
C VAL A 64 0.76 13.60 15.78
N ASN A 65 0.43 14.26 14.66
CA ASN A 65 0.24 15.71 14.60
C ASN A 65 -0.79 16.19 15.65
N ARG A 66 -1.90 15.45 15.81
CA ARG A 66 -2.93 15.76 16.82
C ARG A 66 -2.44 15.56 18.26
N MET A 67 -1.60 14.56 18.53
CA MET A 67 -1.00 14.35 19.84
C MET A 67 -0.01 15.45 20.20
N VAL A 68 0.72 16.00 19.21
CA VAL A 68 1.60 17.17 19.38
C VAL A 68 0.79 18.39 19.80
N VAL A 69 -0.26 18.73 19.04
CA VAL A 69 -1.10 19.91 19.32
C VAL A 69 -1.81 19.83 20.68
N ARG A 70 -2.18 18.62 21.12
CA ARG A 70 -2.85 18.41 22.42
C ARG A 70 -1.90 18.34 23.61
N GLY A 71 -0.60 18.18 23.39
CA GLY A 71 0.39 17.93 24.46
C GLY A 71 0.37 16.50 25.02
N ASP A 72 -0.42 15.60 24.43
CA ASP A 72 -0.47 14.17 24.83
C ASP A 72 0.84 13.43 24.50
N LEU A 73 1.63 13.98 23.57
CA LEU A 73 2.91 13.38 23.16
C LEU A 73 3.91 13.32 24.33
N ASP A 74 3.97 14.36 25.17
CA ASP A 74 4.91 14.40 26.29
C ASP A 74 4.61 13.28 27.30
N MET A 75 3.33 13.00 27.55
CA MET A 75 2.90 11.90 28.42
C MET A 75 3.26 10.53 27.82
N LEU A 76 3.27 10.40 26.49
CA LEU A 76 3.63 9.18 25.78
C LEU A 76 5.15 8.92 25.87
N LEU A 77 5.97 9.97 25.76
CA LEU A 77 7.44 9.87 25.87
C LEU A 77 7.93 9.44 27.26
N LEU A 78 7.14 9.70 28.32
CA LEU A 78 7.46 9.28 29.69
C LEU A 78 7.21 7.79 29.95
N LYS A 79 6.53 7.08 29.04
CA LYS A 79 6.31 5.64 29.19
C LYS A 79 7.62 4.87 28.95
N PRO A 80 7.92 3.81 29.73
CA PRO A 80 9.12 2.99 29.55
C PRO A 80 8.95 2.01 28.37
N VAL A 81 8.55 2.52 27.21
CA VAL A 81 8.35 1.77 25.95
C VAL A 81 8.90 2.62 24.82
N ASN A 82 9.44 1.99 23.78
CA ASN A 82 9.90 2.73 22.61
C ASN A 82 8.75 3.54 22.00
N SER A 83 8.88 4.87 22.05
CA SER A 83 7.86 5.81 21.58
C SER A 83 7.52 5.61 20.11
N LEU A 84 8.51 5.29 19.28
CA LEU A 84 8.33 5.07 17.85
C LEU A 84 7.43 3.85 17.60
N PHE A 85 7.66 2.75 18.31
CA PHE A 85 6.83 1.56 18.20
C PHE A 85 5.40 1.84 18.67
N PHE A 86 5.25 2.50 19.81
CA PHE A 86 3.94 2.78 20.39
C PHE A 86 3.10 3.73 19.53
N ILE A 87 3.73 4.72 18.91
CA ILE A 87 3.06 5.65 18.00
C ILE A 87 2.66 4.95 16.69
N SER A 88 3.56 4.14 16.11
CA SER A 88 3.38 3.59 14.76
C SER A 88 2.39 2.44 14.68
N PHE A 89 2.24 1.64 15.74
CA PHE A 89 1.40 0.43 15.75
C PHE A 89 0.14 0.56 16.62
N ARG A 90 -0.23 1.77 17.02
CA ARG A 90 -1.36 1.99 17.96
C ARG A 90 -2.72 1.62 17.37
N TYR A 91 -2.94 1.93 16.10
CA TYR A 91 -4.20 1.74 15.39
C TYR A 91 -3.97 1.02 14.07
N VAL A 92 -4.47 -0.20 13.95
CA VAL A 92 -4.34 -1.00 12.72
C VAL A 92 -5.65 -0.92 11.93
N ALA A 93 -5.57 -0.61 10.63
CA ALA A 93 -6.74 -0.50 9.77
C ALA A 93 -7.17 -1.89 9.25
N THR A 94 -8.01 -2.60 10.00
CA THR A 94 -8.36 -4.00 9.71
C THR A 94 -8.98 -4.25 8.33
N TYR A 95 -9.67 -3.27 7.74
CA TYR A 95 -10.27 -3.43 6.40
C TYR A 95 -9.22 -3.58 5.29
N ALA A 96 -8.09 -2.89 5.42
CA ALA A 96 -7.00 -2.94 4.45
C ALA A 96 -6.38 -4.34 4.37
N LEU A 97 -6.51 -5.17 5.42
CA LEU A 97 -6.05 -6.57 5.40
C LEU A 97 -6.76 -7.39 4.31
N ILE A 98 -8.07 -7.17 4.12
CA ILE A 98 -8.82 -7.84 3.05
C ILE A 98 -8.33 -7.34 1.68
N SER A 99 -8.14 -6.04 1.52
CA SER A 99 -7.60 -5.45 0.29
C SER A 99 -6.22 -6.03 -0.06
N ILE A 100 -5.31 -6.13 0.91
CA ILE A 100 -3.98 -6.76 0.76
C ILE A 100 -4.08 -8.22 0.32
N PHE A 101 -4.98 -8.99 0.94
CA PHE A 101 -5.16 -10.40 0.58
C PHE A 101 -5.65 -10.56 -0.87
N ILE A 102 -6.63 -9.75 -1.28
CA ILE A 102 -7.16 -9.78 -2.64
C ILE A 102 -6.09 -9.34 -3.66
N LEU A 103 -5.38 -8.25 -3.38
CA LEU A 103 -4.35 -7.70 -4.26
C LEU A 103 -3.14 -8.64 -4.38
N SER A 104 -2.71 -9.28 -3.30
CA SER A 104 -1.61 -10.26 -3.35
C SER A 104 -1.98 -11.51 -4.15
N ALA A 105 -3.21 -12.02 -4.00
CA ALA A 105 -3.70 -13.13 -4.82
C ALA A 105 -3.79 -12.75 -6.31
N LEU A 106 -4.22 -11.52 -6.61
CA LEU A 106 -4.33 -11.00 -7.96
C LEU A 106 -2.94 -10.78 -8.58
N LEU A 107 -1.97 -10.28 -7.80
CA LEU A 107 -0.57 -10.14 -8.22
C LEU A 107 0.00 -11.49 -8.62
N LEU A 108 -0.11 -12.52 -7.77
CA LEU A 108 0.38 -13.86 -8.09
C LEU A 108 -0.25 -14.39 -9.39
N ARG A 109 -1.57 -14.26 -9.55
CA ARG A 109 -2.27 -14.69 -10.75
C ARG A 109 -1.77 -13.98 -12.01
N MET A 110 -1.59 -12.66 -11.98
CA MET A 110 -1.11 -11.91 -13.15
C MET A 110 0.33 -12.24 -13.49
N THR A 111 1.17 -12.45 -12.49
CA THR A 111 2.57 -12.86 -12.69
C THR A 111 2.68 -14.26 -13.29
N PHE A 112 1.77 -15.18 -12.97
CA PHE A 112 1.71 -16.51 -13.62
C PHE A 112 1.20 -16.48 -15.07
N LEU A 113 0.35 -15.51 -15.42
CA LEU A 113 -0.18 -15.35 -16.78
C LEU A 113 0.78 -14.55 -17.68
N TYR A 114 1.73 -13.84 -17.08
CA TYR A 114 2.71 -13.06 -17.81
C TYR A 114 3.59 -13.96 -18.67
N SER A 115 3.82 -13.56 -19.92
CA SER A 115 4.46 -14.42 -20.92
C SER A 115 5.94 -14.71 -20.66
N ALA A 116 6.58 -13.96 -19.76
CA ALA A 116 7.98 -14.17 -19.40
C ALA A 116 8.10 -14.98 -18.12
N ASP A 117 9.03 -15.95 -18.11
CA ASP A 117 9.33 -16.74 -16.93
C ASP A 117 9.97 -15.86 -15.84
N ILE A 118 9.21 -15.60 -14.78
CA ILE A 118 9.68 -14.88 -13.61
C ILE A 118 10.26 -15.90 -12.63
N GLY A 119 11.60 -15.95 -12.56
CA GLY A 119 12.31 -16.82 -11.63
C GLY A 119 12.05 -16.48 -10.16
N LEU A 120 12.18 -17.48 -9.29
CA LEU A 120 12.00 -17.33 -7.83
C LEU A 120 12.87 -16.23 -7.21
N MET A 121 14.06 -16.01 -7.75
CA MET A 121 14.97 -14.96 -7.30
C MET A 121 14.35 -13.56 -7.45
N ASN A 122 13.61 -13.31 -8.53
CA ASN A 122 12.98 -12.02 -8.78
C ASN A 122 11.87 -11.73 -7.77
N TYR A 123 11.14 -12.76 -7.32
CA TYR A 123 10.15 -12.61 -6.26
C TYR A 123 10.80 -12.22 -4.92
N ILE A 124 11.96 -12.80 -4.59
CA ILE A 124 12.68 -12.47 -3.35
C ILE A 124 13.20 -11.03 -3.42
N ILE A 125 13.84 -10.64 -4.53
CA ILE A 125 14.33 -9.28 -4.75
C ILE A 125 13.16 -8.27 -4.70
N PHE A 126 12.03 -8.62 -5.33
CA PHE A 126 10.82 -7.81 -5.26
C PHE A 126 10.32 -7.65 -3.83
N LEU A 127 10.23 -8.73 -3.05
CA LEU A 127 9.75 -8.67 -1.66
C LEU A 127 10.66 -7.78 -0.80
N ILE A 128 11.98 -7.92 -0.93
CA ILE A 128 12.94 -7.05 -0.23
C ILE A 128 12.74 -5.59 -0.64
N SER A 129 12.67 -5.32 -1.95
CA SER A 129 12.49 -3.96 -2.48
C SER A 129 11.15 -3.35 -2.05
N PHE A 130 10.10 -4.15 -2.00
CA PHE A 130 8.76 -3.75 -1.57
C PHE A 130 8.74 -3.37 -0.09
N LEU A 131 9.35 -4.18 0.78
CA LEU A 131 9.48 -3.86 2.21
C LEU A 131 10.31 -2.59 2.44
N LEU A 132 11.43 -2.44 1.74
CA LEU A 132 12.25 -1.23 1.81
C LEU A 132 11.48 0.01 1.33
N GLY A 133 10.71 -0.12 0.25
CA GLY A 133 9.85 0.95 -0.27
C GLY A 133 8.81 1.41 0.75
N ILE A 134 8.13 0.48 1.43
CA ILE A 134 7.18 0.81 2.50
C ILE A 134 7.86 1.54 3.66
N LEU A 135 9.06 1.08 4.07
CA LEU A 135 9.81 1.74 5.14
C LEU A 135 10.22 3.16 4.77
N ILE A 136 10.69 3.38 3.53
CA ILE A 136 11.03 4.72 3.04
C ILE A 136 9.79 5.62 3.06
N LEU A 137 8.66 5.13 2.55
CA LEU A 137 7.39 5.88 2.55
C LEU A 137 6.97 6.26 3.97
N TYR A 138 7.10 5.33 4.91
CA TYR A 138 6.85 5.57 6.34
C TYR A 138 7.74 6.69 6.92
N TYR A 139 9.05 6.65 6.67
CA TYR A 139 9.93 7.70 7.16
C TYR A 139 9.61 9.06 6.56
N VAL A 140 9.29 9.12 5.27
CA VAL A 140 8.90 10.36 4.60
C VAL A 140 7.63 10.93 5.22
N GLU A 141 6.60 10.11 5.42
CA GLU A 141 5.34 10.59 5.99
C GLU A 141 5.49 11.02 7.45
N PHE A 142 6.32 10.31 8.22
CA PHE A 142 6.62 10.68 9.60
C PHE A 142 7.36 12.02 9.71
N ILE A 143 8.21 12.39 8.74
CA ILE A 143 8.88 13.70 8.71
C ILE A 143 7.89 14.83 8.38
N ILE A 144 6.87 14.54 7.56
CA ILE A 144 5.88 15.52 7.12
C ILE A 144 4.82 15.78 8.22
N ALA A 145 4.51 14.77 9.03
CA ALA A 145 3.48 14.80 10.07
C ALA A 145 3.84 15.65 11.30
#